data_AF-A0A958CSQ6-F1
#
_entry.id   AF-A0A958CSQ6-F1
#
_cell.length_a   1.000
_cell.length_b   1.000
_cell.length_c   1.000
_cell.angle_alpha   90.00
_cell.angle_beta   90.00
_cell.angle_gamma   90.00
#
_symmetry.space_group_name_H-M   'P 1'
#
loop_
_entity.id
_entity.type
_entity.pdbx_description
1 polymer ?
#
loop_
_entity_poly.entity_id
_entity_poly.type
_entity_poly.pdbx_seq_one_letter_code
_entity_poly.pdbx_strand_id
1 'polypeptide(L)' 'AWDQNGFVLYYKRLERGQFPWPALDAAQPVLVIEARQLQWLLSGLSIEQRQALPVVSAQVLA' A
#
# COMPACT_ATOMS: atom_id res chain seq x y z
N ALA A 1 28.76 14.23 19.53
CA ALA A 1 27.42 14.84 19.33
C ALA A 1 27.06 14.72 17.85
N TRP A 2 25.85 14.25 17.54
CA TRP A 2 25.32 14.06 16.17
C TRP A 2 24.68 15.36 15.67
N ASP A 3 25.47 16.44 15.59
CA ASP A 3 24.90 17.79 15.78
C ASP A 3 24.95 18.72 14.56
N GLN A 4 25.16 18.24 13.33
CA GLN A 4 25.25 19.17 12.18
C GLN A 4 24.58 18.71 10.87
N ASN A 5 24.63 17.45 10.45
CA ASN A 5 24.06 17.00 9.15
C ASN A 5 23.67 15.50 9.09
N GLY A 6 23.28 14.90 10.22
CA GLY A 6 22.89 13.50 10.24
C GLY A 6 21.37 13.34 10.07
N PHE A 7 20.92 12.56 9.09
CA PHE A 7 19.54 12.06 9.06
C PHE A 7 19.51 10.58 9.47
N VAL A 8 18.45 10.18 10.18
CA VAL A 8 18.22 8.80 10.58
C VAL A 8 17.17 8.20 9.65
N LEU A 9 17.54 7.14 8.92
CA LEU A 9 16.61 6.39 8.10
C LEU A 9 16.13 5.16 8.90
N TYR A 10 14.91 5.21 9.42
CA TYR A 10 14.26 4.02 9.97
C TYR A 10 13.72 3.17 8.83
N TYR A 11 14.40 2.05 8.55
CA TYR A 11 14.00 1.13 7.48
C TYR A 11 13.26 -0.07 8.06
N LYS A 12 11.96 -0.18 7.73
CA LYS A 12 11.14 -1.35 8.05
C LYS A 12 11.19 -2.34 6.88
N ARG A 13 11.88 -3.46 7.08
CA ARG A 13 12.00 -4.55 6.11
C ARG A 13 11.00 -5.67 6.40
N LEU A 14 10.48 -6.30 5.34
CA LEU A 14 9.87 -7.62 5.46
C LEU A 14 10.99 -8.67 5.52
N GLU A 15 11.07 -9.43 6.62
CA GLU A 15 12.05 -10.52 6.75
C GLU A 15 11.78 -11.66 5.76
N ARG A 16 10.54 -11.80 5.28
CA ARG A 16 10.11 -12.73 4.23
C ARG A 16 9.00 -12.11 3.39
N GLY A 17 9.00 -12.42 2.09
CA GLY A 17 7.98 -11.96 1.14
C GLY A 17 8.30 -10.60 0.52
N GLN A 18 7.40 -10.13 -0.34
CA GLN A 18 7.48 -8.85 -1.04
C GLN A 18 6.13 -8.15 -0.93
N PHE A 19 6.15 -6.81 -0.96
CA PHE A 19 4.90 -6.07 -1.11
C PHE A 19 4.30 -6.35 -2.50
N PRO A 20 2.96 -6.40 -2.63
CA PRO A 20 2.29 -6.57 -3.91
C PRO A 20 2.38 -5.26 -4.72
N TRP A 21 3.57 -4.97 -5.21
CA TRP A 21 3.85 -3.80 -6.04
C TRP A 21 3.31 -4.03 -7.45
N PRO A 22 2.57 -3.08 -8.04
CA PRO A 22 2.01 -3.24 -9.38
C PRO A 22 3.11 -3.27 -10.44
N ALA A 23 2.84 -3.96 -11.55
CA ALA A 23 3.70 -3.88 -12.72
C ALA A 23 3.60 -2.46 -13.30
N LEU A 24 4.74 -1.76 -13.33
CA LEU A 24 4.82 -0.44 -13.94
C LEU A 24 5.21 -0.57 -15.41
N ASP A 25 4.67 0.33 -16.24
CA ASP A 25 5.13 0.48 -17.61
C ASP A 25 6.59 0.95 -17.60
N ALA A 26 7.44 0.38 -18.47
CA ALA A 26 8.82 0.80 -18.64
C ALA A 26 8.94 2.29 -19.02
N ALA A 27 7.94 2.83 -19.73
CA ALA A 27 7.87 4.24 -20.07
C ALA A 27 7.49 5.15 -18.87
N GLN A 28 6.95 4.57 -17.79
CA GLN A 28 6.47 5.31 -16.63
C GLN A 28 6.85 4.56 -15.32
N PRO A 29 8.13 4.63 -14.91
CA PRO A 29 8.69 3.84 -13.81
C PRO A 29 8.30 4.34 -12.42
N VAL A 30 7.41 5.34 -12.32
CA VAL A 30 6.98 5.96 -11.06
C VAL A 30 5.46 5.93 -10.99
N LEU A 31 4.93 5.55 -9.83
CA LEU A 31 3.50 5.55 -9.54
C LEU A 31 3.18 6.57 -8.46
N VAL A 32 2.24 7.46 -8.74
CA VAL A 32 1.66 8.36 -7.74
C VAL A 32 0.52 7.61 -7.06
N ILE A 33 0.54 7.54 -5.72
CA ILE A 33 -0.48 6.86 -4.91
C ILE A 33 -1.00 7.76 -3.80
N GLU A 34 -2.21 7.47 -3.34
CA GLU A 34 -2.80 8.10 -2.17
C GLU A 34 -2.27 7.48 -0.87
N ALA A 35 -2.39 8.21 0.25
CA ALA A 35 -1.99 7.73 1.57
C ALA A 35 -2.66 6.40 1.96
N ARG A 36 -3.93 6.21 1.58
CA ARG A 36 -4.67 4.96 1.84
C ARG A 36 -4.08 3.77 1.08
N GLN A 37 -3.69 3.97 -0.16
CA GLN A 37 -3.06 2.94 -0.98
C GLN A 37 -1.68 2.53 -0.44
N LEU A 38 -0.92 3.50 0.09
CA LEU A 38 0.31 3.21 0.81
C LEU A 38 0.03 2.34 2.06
N GLN A 39 -1.01 2.66 2.82
CA GLN A 39 -1.38 1.87 3.99
C GLN A 39 -1.79 0.43 3.63
N TRP A 40 -2.43 0.23 2.48
CA TRP A 40 -2.72 -1.10 1.95
C TRP A 40 -1.45 -1.90 1.68
N LEU A 41 -0.47 -1.33 0.96
CA LEU A 41 0.82 -1.99 0.74
C LEU A 41 1.48 -2.40 2.05
N LEU A 42 1.55 -1.47 3.02
CA LEU A 42 2.15 -1.74 4.33
C LEU A 42 1.40 -2.82 5.13
N SER A 43 0.14 -3.09 4.78
CA SER A 43 -0.70 -4.15 5.35
C SER A 43 -0.70 -5.44 4.50
N GLY A 44 0.05 -5.47 3.39
CA GLY A 44 0.14 -6.61 2.47
C GLY A 44 -0.99 -6.69 1.42
N LEU A 45 -1.78 -5.62 1.27
CA LEU A 45 -2.86 -5.52 0.29
C LEU A 45 -2.37 -4.85 -1.00
N SER A 46 -3.00 -5.21 -2.13
CA SER A 46 -2.76 -4.56 -3.43
C SER A 46 -3.22 -3.09 -3.43
N ILE A 47 -2.47 -2.26 -4.17
CA ILE A 47 -2.82 -0.86 -4.48
C ILE A 47 -4.10 -0.82 -5.34
N GLU A 48 -4.25 -1.81 -6.22
CA GLU A 48 -5.43 -2.04 -7.02
C GLU A 48 -6.41 -2.91 -6.23
N GLN A 49 -7.45 -2.29 -5.67
CA GLN A 49 -8.56 -3.03 -5.08
C GLN A 49 -9.52 -3.44 -6.21
N ARG A 50 -9.60 -4.74 -6.50
CA ARG A 50 -10.56 -5.27 -7.47
C ARG A 50 -11.95 -5.26 -6.84
N GLN A 51 -12.75 -4.29 -7.28
CA GLN A 51 -14.20 -4.16 -7.08
C GLN A 51 -14.65 -3.99 -5.61
N ALA A 52 -15.43 -2.95 -5.36
CA ALA A 52 -16.24 -2.89 -4.15
C ALA A 52 -17.16 -4.11 -4.14
N LEU A 53 -17.23 -4.81 -3.00
CA LEU A 53 -18.21 -5.88 -2.82
C LEU A 53 -19.60 -5.32 -3.15
N PRO A 54 -20.45 -6.09 -3.87
CA PRO A 54 -21.79 -5.64 -4.19
C PRO A 54 -22.51 -5.28 -2.89
N VAL A 55 -23.21 -4.15 -2.89
CA VAL A 55 -24.00 -3.72 -1.74
C VAL A 55 -25.08 -4.77 -1.48
N VAL A 56 -24.98 -5.46 -0.34
CA VAL A 56 -25.99 -6.42 0.09
C VAL A 56 -27.03 -5.69 0.94
N SER A 57 -28.25 -5.60 0.42
CA SER A 57 -29.40 -5.16 1.21
C SER A 57 -29.80 -6.28 2.16
N ALA A 58 -29.55 -6.11 3.46
CA ALA A 58 -30.04 -7.04 4.47
C ALA A 58 -31.58 -7.01 4.49
N GLN A 59 -32.21 -8.14 4.19
CA GLN A 59 -33.65 -8.32 4.40
C GLN A 59 -33.86 -8.89 5.79
N VAL A 60 -34.59 -8.15 6.63
CA VAL A 60 -35.08 -8.67 7.92
C VAL A 60 -36.30 -9.51 7.60
N LEU A 61 -36.21 -10.82 7.81
CA LEU A 61 -37.36 -11.73 7.76
C LEU A 61 -38.20 -11.47 9.01
N ALA A 62 -39.42 -10.99 8.79
CA ALA A 62 -40.48 -10.89 9.80
C ALA A 62 -41.30 -12.17 9.85
#